data_AF-A0AAT9HFJ6-F1
#
_entry.id   AF-A0AAT9HFJ6-F1
#
_cell.length_a   1.000
_cell.length_b   1.000
_cell.length_c   1.000
_cell.angle_alpha   90.00
_cell.angle_beta   90.00
_cell.angle_gamma   90.00
#
_symmetry.space_group_name_H-M   'P 1'
#
loop_
_entity.id
_entity.type
_entity.pdbx_description
1 polymer ?
#
loop_
_entity_poly.entity_id
_entity_poly.type
_entity_poly.pdbx_seq_one_letter_code
_entity_poly.pdbx_strand_id
1 'polypeptide(L)'
;MRGSAEPVSLLELGCARGASRIALDVAREVRAHEPVVLVDGLSRPLLSRRRPKPGDPEVAARADETGPGLRVGVGSVAPGTAWTDLPYLGTRAVLVVRAGHAGTAWLHTVARQLADQHVAVIGVVLIDPDPRDRTDGTLWDGPRTARRDRGTPPPVRQTGQDRPRAERLPTPAGRVPDSEQEAR
;
A
#
# COMPACT_ATOMS: atom_id res chain seq x y z
N MET A 1 8.59 -16.81 -5.60
CA MET A 1 7.20 -16.82 -6.08
C MET A 1 7.15 -17.62 -7.38
N ARG A 2 6.66 -18.86 -7.37
CA ARG A 2 6.34 -19.63 -8.58
C ARG A 2 4.98 -20.28 -8.31
N GLY A 3 4.00 -20.09 -9.20
CA GLY A 3 2.70 -20.77 -9.12
C GLY A 3 1.46 -19.93 -8.76
N SER A 4 1.52 -18.60 -8.79
CA SER A 4 0.31 -17.76 -8.69
C SER A 4 0.07 -17.08 -10.02
N ALA A 5 -1.01 -17.43 -10.71
CA ALA A 5 -1.49 -16.76 -11.92
C ALA A 5 -2.07 -15.35 -11.64
N GLU A 6 -2.08 -14.94 -10.37
CA GLU A 6 -2.55 -13.60 -10.00
C GLU A 6 -1.66 -12.51 -10.59
N PRO A 7 -2.24 -11.57 -11.35
CA PRO A 7 -1.52 -10.45 -11.93
C PRO A 7 -0.84 -9.58 -10.85
N VAL A 8 0.42 -9.25 -11.08
CA VAL A 8 1.21 -8.35 -10.21
C VAL A 8 1.36 -7.00 -10.92
N SER A 9 1.22 -5.91 -10.17
CA SER A 9 1.45 -4.55 -10.66
C SER A 9 2.65 -3.88 -9.99
N LEU A 10 3.33 -3.01 -10.73
CA LEU A 10 4.28 -2.03 -10.20
C LEU A 10 3.58 -0.67 -10.19
N LEU A 11 3.33 -0.13 -9.00
CA LEU A 11 2.65 1.14 -8.84
C LEU A 11 3.67 2.20 -8.42
N GLU A 12 3.82 3.25 -9.22
CA GLU A 12 4.84 4.27 -9.03
C GLU A 12 4.29 5.53 -8.35
N LEU A 13 5.14 6.12 -7.51
CA LEU A 13 4.93 7.41 -6.89
C LEU A 13 6.14 8.31 -7.15
N GLY A 14 6.04 9.14 -8.19
CA GLY A 14 7.05 10.12 -8.55
C GLY A 14 8.27 9.56 -9.28
N CYS A 15 8.20 8.34 -9.76
CA CYS A 15 9.32 7.64 -10.37
C CYS A 15 8.92 6.82 -11.61
N ALA A 16 7.92 7.25 -12.38
CA ALA A 16 7.46 6.57 -13.59
C ALA A 16 8.58 5.99 -14.46
N ARG A 17 9.63 6.76 -14.78
CA ARG A 17 10.78 6.25 -15.56
C ARG A 17 11.54 5.13 -14.85
N GLY A 18 11.73 5.24 -13.54
CA GLY A 18 12.38 4.22 -12.73
C GLY A 18 11.55 2.95 -12.65
N ALA A 19 10.25 3.08 -12.38
CA ALA A 19 9.31 1.97 -12.38
C ALA A 19 9.22 1.29 -13.75
N SER A 20 9.18 2.03 -14.86
CA SER A 20 9.24 1.46 -16.21
C SER A 20 10.51 0.65 -16.47
N ARG A 21 11.68 1.11 -15.96
CA ARG A 21 12.94 0.37 -16.09
C ARG A 21 12.91 -0.93 -15.29
N ILE A 22 12.49 -0.86 -14.03
CA ILE A 22 12.34 -2.05 -13.18
C ILE A 22 11.37 -3.05 -13.82
N ALA A 23 10.22 -2.58 -14.32
CA ALA A 23 9.25 -3.45 -14.98
C ALA A 23 9.83 -4.16 -16.20
N LEU A 24 10.60 -3.43 -17.05
CA LEU A 24 11.29 -4.02 -18.19
C LEU A 24 12.33 -5.06 -17.77
N ASP A 25 13.13 -4.76 -16.75
CA ASP A 25 14.17 -5.66 -16.27
C ASP A 25 13.56 -6.93 -15.66
N VAL A 26 12.55 -6.80 -14.80
CA VAL A 26 11.79 -7.93 -14.24
C VAL A 26 11.16 -8.77 -15.34
N ALA A 27 10.51 -8.15 -16.33
CA ALA A 27 9.88 -8.90 -17.41
C ALA A 27 10.91 -9.60 -18.31
N ARG A 28 12.09 -9.02 -18.55
CA ARG A 28 13.17 -9.72 -19.28
C ARG A 28 13.63 -10.97 -18.54
N GLU A 29 13.84 -10.87 -17.24
CA GLU A 29 14.26 -12.01 -16.40
C GLU A 29 13.18 -13.10 -16.36
N VAL A 30 11.91 -12.72 -16.18
CA VAL A 30 10.81 -13.68 -16.13
C VAL A 30 10.58 -14.35 -17.50
N ARG A 31 10.76 -13.61 -18.60
CA ARG A 31 10.63 -14.17 -19.96
C ARG A 31 11.61 -15.29 -20.27
N ALA A 32 12.71 -15.40 -19.53
CA ALA A 32 13.62 -16.54 -19.65
C ALA A 32 12.96 -17.87 -19.25
N HIS A 33 11.83 -17.82 -18.54
CA HIS A 33 11.09 -18.98 -18.07
C HIS A 33 9.69 -19.08 -18.66
N GLU A 34 8.96 -17.96 -18.77
CA GLU A 34 7.55 -17.93 -19.19
C GLU A 34 7.22 -16.67 -19.99
N PRO A 35 6.40 -16.71 -21.06
CA PRO A 35 5.96 -15.51 -21.75
C PRO A 35 5.29 -14.51 -20.80
N VAL A 36 5.72 -13.25 -20.87
CA VAL A 36 5.21 -12.17 -20.02
C VAL A 36 4.91 -10.92 -20.85
N VAL A 37 3.75 -10.32 -20.57
CA VAL A 37 3.32 -9.05 -21.18
C VAL A 37 3.31 -7.95 -20.13
N LEU A 38 3.87 -6.79 -20.47
CA LEU A 38 3.75 -5.57 -19.67
C LEU A 38 2.49 -4.80 -20.07
N VAL A 39 1.71 -4.33 -19.09
CA VAL A 39 0.55 -3.47 -19.34
C VAL A 39 0.88 -2.04 -18.86
N ASP A 40 0.88 -1.08 -19.78
CA ASP A 40 1.22 0.32 -19.50
C ASP A 40 0.00 1.15 -19.06
N GLY A 41 -0.27 1.18 -17.76
CA GLY A 41 -1.27 2.02 -17.12
C GLY A 41 -0.71 3.29 -16.47
N LEU A 42 0.48 3.75 -16.88
CA LEU A 42 1.07 4.97 -16.34
C LEU A 42 0.27 6.21 -16.74
N SER A 43 0.17 7.20 -15.83
CA SER A 43 -0.49 8.49 -16.16
C SER A 43 0.15 9.21 -17.36
N ARG A 44 1.44 8.94 -17.61
CA ARG A 44 2.14 9.29 -18.84
C ARG A 44 2.65 7.99 -19.47
N PRO A 45 2.13 7.57 -20.63
CA PRO A 45 2.53 6.28 -21.21
C PRO A 45 4.01 6.29 -21.61
N LEU A 46 4.83 5.55 -20.86
CA LEU A 46 6.29 5.50 -21.06
C LEU A 46 6.73 4.19 -21.71
N LEU A 47 5.99 3.10 -21.50
CA LEU A 47 6.34 1.78 -22.01
C LEU A 47 5.78 1.58 -23.42
N SER A 48 4.50 1.90 -23.61
CA SER A 48 3.79 1.76 -24.90
C SER A 48 4.33 2.71 -25.98
N ARG A 49 4.85 3.88 -25.58
CA ARG A 49 5.45 4.87 -26.52
C ARG A 49 6.92 4.64 -26.81
N ARG A 50 7.55 3.68 -26.13
CA ARG A 50 8.98 3.40 -26.29
C ARG A 50 9.21 2.56 -27.54
N ARG A 51 10.33 2.81 -28.24
CA ARG A 51 10.80 1.93 -29.32
C ARG A 51 11.29 0.60 -28.73
N PRO A 52 10.70 -0.56 -29.10
CA PRO A 52 11.17 -1.85 -28.64
C PRO A 52 12.59 -2.14 -29.11
N LYS A 53 13.38 -2.81 -28.27
CA LYS A 53 14.70 -3.37 -28.59
C LYS A 53 14.60 -4.88 -28.76
N PRO A 54 15.53 -5.51 -29.52
CA PRO A 54 15.63 -6.95 -29.56
C PRO A 54 15.70 -7.53 -28.15
N GLY A 55 14.86 -8.51 -27.86
CA GLY A 55 14.80 -9.14 -26.55
C GLY A 55 13.96 -8.38 -25.51
N ASP A 56 13.23 -7.32 -25.85
CA ASP A 56 12.27 -6.71 -24.93
C ASP A 56 10.96 -7.51 -24.82
N PRO A 57 10.30 -7.49 -23.65
CA PRO A 57 8.97 -8.08 -23.49
C PRO A 57 7.94 -7.35 -24.36
N GLU A 58 6.84 -8.03 -24.65
CA GLU A 58 5.68 -7.41 -25.26
C GLU A 58 5.09 -6.36 -24.30
N VAL A 59 4.63 -5.25 -24.87
CA VAL A 59 4.00 -4.16 -24.11
C VAL A 59 2.63 -3.89 -24.73
N ALA A 60 1.59 -4.07 -23.91
CA ALA A 60 0.22 -3.69 -24.22
C ALA A 60 -0.10 -2.32 -23.62
N ALA A 61 -0.94 -1.55 -24.31
CA ALA A 61 -1.42 -0.27 -23.78
C ALA A 61 -2.56 -0.50 -22.77
N ARG A 62 -3.25 -1.65 -22.86
CA ARG A 62 -4.34 -2.00 -21.96
C ARG A 62 -4.35 -3.50 -21.62
N ALA A 63 -4.97 -3.85 -20.50
CA ALA A 63 -4.98 -5.22 -20.00
C ALA A 63 -5.82 -6.18 -20.85
N ASP A 64 -6.86 -5.67 -21.53
CA ASP A 64 -7.73 -6.42 -22.44
C ASP A 64 -7.04 -6.81 -23.76
N GLU A 65 -5.95 -6.12 -24.13
CA GLU A 65 -5.12 -6.46 -25.29
C GLU A 65 -4.21 -7.68 -25.02
N THR A 66 -4.16 -8.17 -23.79
CA THR A 66 -3.26 -9.28 -23.41
C THR A 66 -3.91 -10.65 -23.61
N GLY A 67 -3.17 -11.56 -24.24
CA GLY A 67 -3.53 -12.98 -24.33
C GLY A 67 -3.40 -13.72 -22.99
N PRO A 68 -3.76 -15.01 -22.95
CA PRO A 68 -3.54 -15.83 -21.76
C PRO A 68 -2.04 -15.95 -21.45
N GLY A 69 -1.62 -15.54 -20.26
CA GLY A 69 -0.21 -15.58 -19.87
C GLY A 69 0.07 -14.77 -18.61
N LEU A 70 1.35 -14.73 -18.22
CA LEU A 70 1.77 -13.88 -17.12
C LEU A 70 1.70 -12.42 -17.55
N ARG A 71 1.10 -11.58 -16.73
CA ARG A 71 1.01 -10.14 -16.97
C ARG A 71 1.56 -9.35 -15.80
N VAL A 72 2.28 -8.27 -16.12
CA VAL A 72 2.78 -7.32 -15.14
C VAL A 72 2.28 -5.93 -15.50
N GLY A 73 1.36 -5.40 -14.69
CA GLY A 73 0.85 -4.05 -14.86
C GLY A 73 1.82 -2.99 -14.34
N VAL A 74 1.85 -1.83 -14.96
CA VAL A 74 2.65 -0.68 -14.50
C VAL A 74 1.76 0.54 -14.44
N GLY A 75 1.56 1.12 -13.26
CA GLY A 75 0.61 2.20 -13.05
C GLY A 75 1.14 3.29 -12.14
N SER A 76 0.43 4.41 -12.08
CA SER A 76 0.77 5.56 -11.24
C SER A 76 -0.23 5.70 -10.08
N VAL A 77 0.25 6.12 -8.90
CA VAL A 77 -0.59 6.46 -7.72
C VAL A 77 -0.42 7.92 -7.31
N ALA A 78 -0.37 8.81 -8.31
CA ALA A 78 -0.28 10.25 -8.15
C ALA A 78 -1.68 10.89 -7.98
N PRO A 79 -1.77 12.18 -7.56
CA PRO A 79 -3.03 12.90 -7.61
C PRO A 79 -3.70 12.82 -8.99
N GLY A 80 -5.00 12.55 -9.01
CA GLY A 80 -5.78 12.34 -10.24
C GLY A 80 -5.75 10.91 -10.79
N THR A 81 -5.13 9.95 -10.09
CA THR A 81 -5.20 8.52 -10.44
C THR A 81 -6.65 8.03 -10.48
N ALA A 82 -7.01 7.29 -11.52
CA ALA A 82 -8.25 6.52 -11.59
C ALA A 82 -8.10 5.25 -10.74
N TRP A 83 -8.32 5.37 -9.43
CA TRP A 83 -8.07 4.29 -8.46
C TRP A 83 -8.82 2.99 -8.79
N THR A 84 -10.03 3.10 -9.33
CA THR A 84 -10.88 1.97 -9.75
C THR A 84 -10.28 1.16 -10.88
N ASP A 85 -9.31 1.71 -11.60
CA ASP A 85 -8.69 1.03 -12.74
C ASP A 85 -7.44 0.22 -12.34
N LEU A 86 -6.90 0.46 -11.14
CA LEU A 86 -5.70 -0.24 -10.64
C LEU A 86 -5.87 -1.76 -10.54
N PRO A 87 -7.04 -2.31 -10.12
CA PRO A 87 -7.23 -3.76 -10.10
C PRO A 87 -7.09 -4.45 -11.46
N TYR A 88 -7.30 -3.74 -12.58
CA TYR A 88 -7.06 -4.28 -13.92
C TYR A 88 -5.56 -4.46 -14.22
N LEU A 89 -4.69 -3.67 -13.60
CA LEU A 89 -3.23 -3.83 -13.66
C LEU A 89 -2.74 -4.97 -12.77
N GLY A 90 -3.42 -5.20 -11.64
CA GLY A 90 -3.24 -6.36 -10.78
C GLY A 90 -3.73 -6.13 -9.36
N THR A 91 -4.15 -7.21 -8.71
CA THR A 91 -4.65 -7.20 -7.33
C THR A 91 -3.53 -7.26 -6.29
N ARG A 92 -2.28 -7.40 -6.74
CA ARG A 92 -1.08 -7.40 -5.90
C ARG A 92 -0.08 -6.42 -6.46
N ALA A 93 0.49 -5.56 -5.62
CA ALA A 93 1.33 -4.47 -6.07
C ALA A 93 2.67 -4.42 -5.35
N VAL A 94 3.73 -4.11 -6.09
CA VAL A 94 4.96 -3.54 -5.55
C VAL A 94 4.88 -2.03 -5.71
N LEU A 95 4.95 -1.29 -4.61
CA LEU A 95 4.96 0.17 -4.64
C LEU A 95 6.38 0.67 -4.88
N VAL A 96 6.61 1.43 -5.95
CA VAL A 96 7.90 2.04 -6.26
C VAL A 96 7.81 3.53 -5.93
N VAL A 97 8.62 4.00 -4.98
CA VAL A 97 8.51 5.35 -4.42
C VAL A 97 9.82 6.11 -4.62
N ARG A 98 9.75 7.33 -5.15
CA ARG A 98 10.90 8.25 -5.11
C ARG A 98 11.04 8.86 -3.72
N ALA A 99 12.24 8.81 -3.14
CA ALA A 99 12.51 9.46 -1.87
C ALA A 99 12.16 10.96 -1.91
N GLY A 100 11.50 11.46 -0.87
CA GLY A 100 11.07 12.86 -0.76
C GLY A 100 9.93 13.28 -1.69
N HIS A 101 9.36 12.37 -2.51
CA HIS A 101 8.30 12.76 -3.44
C HIS A 101 6.92 12.92 -2.80
N ALA A 102 6.65 12.17 -1.72
CA ALA A 102 5.37 12.19 -1.04
C ALA A 102 5.57 12.28 0.48
N GLY A 103 4.80 13.18 1.11
CA GLY A 103 4.69 13.23 2.56
C GLY A 103 3.79 12.12 3.12
N THR A 104 3.84 11.93 4.44
CA THR A 104 3.09 10.90 5.16
C THR A 104 1.58 10.96 4.91
N ALA A 105 1.00 12.17 4.82
CA ALA A 105 -0.42 12.33 4.54
C ALA A 105 -0.82 11.74 3.18
N TRP A 106 0.00 11.96 2.14
CA TRP A 106 -0.27 11.37 0.82
C TRP A 106 -0.05 9.86 0.81
N LEU A 107 1.02 9.37 1.45
CA LEU A 107 1.27 7.93 1.59
C LEU A 107 0.11 7.22 2.32
N HIS A 108 -0.49 7.88 3.31
CA HIS A 108 -1.69 7.38 3.98
C HIS A 108 -2.88 7.29 3.02
N THR A 109 -3.11 8.30 2.19
CA THR A 109 -4.14 8.26 1.14
C THR A 109 -3.90 7.12 0.16
N VAL A 110 -2.66 6.94 -0.33
CA VAL A 110 -2.31 5.84 -1.23
C VAL A 110 -2.62 4.50 -0.57
N ALA A 111 -2.16 4.28 0.67
CA ALA A 111 -2.41 3.04 1.39
C ALA A 111 -3.91 2.77 1.57
N ARG A 112 -4.69 3.82 1.91
CA ARG A 112 -6.15 3.72 2.06
C ARG A 112 -6.83 3.35 0.76
N GLN A 113 -6.52 4.04 -0.32
CA GLN A 113 -7.12 3.81 -1.63
C GLN A 113 -6.80 2.40 -2.14
N LEU A 114 -5.54 1.95 -2.02
CA LEU A 114 -5.18 0.59 -2.42
C LEU A 114 -5.94 -0.48 -1.61
N ALA A 115 -6.15 -0.25 -0.31
CA ALA A 115 -6.96 -1.14 0.52
C ALA A 115 -8.44 -1.15 0.07
N ASP A 116 -9.03 0.02 -0.19
CA ASP A 116 -10.43 0.13 -0.65
C ASP A 116 -10.62 -0.53 -2.03
N GLN A 117 -9.60 -0.50 -2.90
CA GLN A 117 -9.58 -1.19 -4.20
C GLN A 117 -9.14 -2.65 -4.14
N HIS A 118 -8.90 -3.20 -2.93
CA HIS A 118 -8.43 -4.57 -2.73
C HIS A 118 -7.11 -4.91 -3.47
N VAL A 119 -6.23 -3.92 -3.60
CA VAL A 119 -4.88 -4.10 -4.15
C VAL A 119 -3.89 -4.30 -3.00
N ALA A 120 -3.40 -5.54 -2.84
CA ALA A 120 -2.49 -5.90 -1.77
C ALA A 120 -1.05 -5.44 -2.06
N VAL A 121 -0.48 -4.58 -1.22
CA VAL A 121 0.93 -4.19 -1.33
C VAL A 121 1.83 -5.31 -0.79
N ILE A 122 2.53 -5.99 -1.69
CA ILE A 122 3.41 -7.13 -1.39
C ILE A 122 4.88 -6.73 -1.20
N GLY A 123 5.23 -5.49 -1.51
CA GLY A 123 6.58 -4.95 -1.33
C GLY A 123 6.66 -3.47 -1.67
N VAL A 124 7.73 -2.83 -1.23
CA VAL A 124 8.04 -1.43 -1.52
C VAL A 124 9.48 -1.33 -2.03
N VAL A 125 9.69 -0.54 -3.07
CA VAL A 125 11.02 -0.23 -3.62
C VAL A 125 11.24 1.27 -3.54
N LEU A 126 12.29 1.70 -2.84
CA LEU A 126 12.69 3.10 -2.76
C LEU A 126 13.69 3.44 -3.88
N ILE A 127 13.41 4.50 -4.63
CA ILE A 127 14.27 5.03 -5.69
C ILE A 127 14.89 6.34 -5.23
N ASP A 128 16.17 6.50 -5.58
CA ASP A 128 17.01 7.64 -5.21
C ASP A 128 17.03 7.87 -3.68
N PRO A 129 17.32 6.82 -2.86
CA PRO A 129 17.45 6.97 -1.41
C PRO A 129 18.59 7.94 -1.08
N ASP A 130 18.56 8.52 0.12
CA ASP A 130 19.69 9.31 0.62
C ASP A 130 20.94 8.40 0.62
N PRO A 131 22.04 8.75 -0.07
CA PRO A 131 23.26 7.94 -0.10
C PRO A 131 23.90 7.75 1.27
N ARG A 132 23.52 8.56 2.27
CA ARG A 132 23.93 8.42 3.67
C ARG A 132 23.09 7.42 4.44
N ASP A 133 21.92 7.05 3.92
CA ASP A 133 21.09 6.02 4.51
C ASP A 133 21.77 4.66 4.36
N ARG A 134 22.02 4.00 5.48
CA ARG A 134 22.64 2.66 5.56
C ARG A 134 21.62 1.59 5.94
N THR A 135 20.35 1.94 6.06
CA THR A 135 19.30 0.94 6.29
C THR A 135 19.22 0.01 5.09
N ASP A 136 19.08 -1.27 5.35
CA ASP A 136 18.98 -2.32 4.32
C ASP A 136 17.60 -2.36 3.63
N GLY A 137 16.73 -1.39 3.92
CA GLY A 137 15.39 -1.28 3.37
C GLY A 137 14.39 -2.32 3.91
N THR A 138 14.76 -3.12 4.92
CA THR A 138 13.94 -4.24 5.42
C THR A 138 12.83 -3.84 6.40
N LEU A 139 12.60 -2.54 6.62
CA LEU A 139 11.54 -2.05 7.53
C LEU A 139 10.11 -2.44 7.09
N TRP A 140 9.95 -2.97 5.86
CA TRP A 140 8.67 -3.46 5.35
C TRP A 140 8.55 -4.99 5.50
N ASP A 141 8.34 -5.47 6.71
CA ASP A 141 7.77 -6.79 6.91
C ASP A 141 6.28 -6.77 6.53
N GLY A 142 5.99 -7.08 5.26
CA GLY A 142 4.64 -7.37 4.77
C GLY A 142 3.91 -8.45 5.61
N PRO A 143 2.62 -8.69 5.35
CA PRO A 143 1.53 -8.95 6.31
C PRO A 143 1.72 -10.14 7.28
N ARG A 144 2.69 -10.04 8.19
CA ARG A 144 2.82 -10.89 9.39
C ARG A 144 2.52 -10.13 10.68
N THR A 145 2.43 -8.81 10.64
CA THR A 145 2.25 -7.96 11.82
C THR A 145 0.81 -7.53 12.10
N ALA A 146 -0.17 -7.91 11.26
CA ALA A 146 -1.57 -7.51 11.46
C ALA A 146 -2.59 -8.64 11.28
N ARG A 147 -2.37 -9.79 11.93
CA ARG A 147 -3.52 -10.54 12.47
C ARG A 147 -3.93 -9.82 13.75
N ARG A 148 -4.66 -8.70 13.63
CA ARG A 148 -5.48 -8.22 14.75
C ARG A 148 -6.47 -9.32 15.02
N ASP A 149 -6.17 -10.14 16.03
CA ASP A 149 -7.09 -11.09 16.60
C ASP A 149 -8.30 -10.30 17.11
N ARG A 150 -9.33 -10.21 16.27
CA ARG A 150 -10.69 -9.91 16.72
C ARG A 150 -11.17 -11.19 17.37
N GLY A 151 -11.19 -11.25 18.70
CA GLY A 151 -12.12 -12.16 19.37
C GLY A 151 -11.66 -12.90 20.62
N THR A 152 -10.60 -12.49 21.31
CA THR A 152 -10.29 -13.10 22.62
C THR A 152 -10.34 -12.04 23.74
N PRO A 153 -11.41 -11.99 24.55
CA PRO A 153 -11.42 -11.18 25.76
C PRO A 153 -10.32 -11.67 26.72
N PRO A 154 -9.62 -10.79 27.44
CA PRO A 154 -8.64 -11.22 28.43
C PRO A 154 -9.35 -12.04 29.52
N PRO A 155 -8.75 -13.15 30.01
CA PRO A 155 -9.36 -13.94 31.06
C PRO A 155 -9.49 -13.09 32.32
N VAL A 156 -10.73 -12.98 32.77
CA VAL A 156 -11.13 -12.36 34.03
C VAL A 156 -10.41 -13.07 35.17
N ARG A 157 -9.50 -12.38 35.85
CA ARG A 157 -8.94 -12.84 37.13
C ARG A 157 -9.97 -12.63 38.25
N GLN A 158 -10.80 -13.65 38.47
CA GLN A 158 -11.42 -13.98 39.76
C GLN A 158 -10.48 -15.04 40.38
N THR A 159 -10.13 -15.11 41.67
CA THR A 159 -10.71 -14.61 42.93
C THR A 159 -9.69 -14.86 44.04
N GLY A 160 -9.83 -14.18 45.18
CA GLY A 160 -9.13 -14.50 46.44
C GLY A 160 -8.98 -13.27 47.33
N GLN A 161 -10.09 -12.60 47.71
CA GLN A 161 -10.55 -12.51 49.11
C GLN A 161 -9.46 -12.69 50.19
N ASP A 162 -9.06 -11.58 50.85
CA ASP A 162 -9.37 -11.46 52.28
C ASP A 162 -9.33 -10.01 52.83
N ARG A 163 -10.46 -9.67 53.46
CA ARG A 163 -10.80 -8.64 54.46
C ARG A 163 -10.90 -7.12 54.17
N PRO A 164 -11.96 -6.47 54.74
CA PRO A 164 -12.30 -5.07 54.51
C PRO A 164 -11.77 -4.15 55.61
N ARG A 165 -11.31 -2.94 55.27
CA ARG A 165 -11.16 -1.86 56.25
C ARG A 165 -11.28 -0.46 55.63
N ALA A 166 -12.34 0.21 56.08
CA ALA A 166 -12.56 1.65 56.15
C ALA A 166 -12.64 2.45 54.84
N GLU A 167 -13.89 2.74 54.48
CA GLU A 167 -14.37 3.94 53.80
C GLU A 167 -13.43 5.15 53.93
N ARG A 168 -13.03 5.69 52.77
CA ARG A 168 -12.86 7.13 52.60
C ARG A 168 -13.85 7.57 51.53
N LEU A 169 -14.92 8.23 51.98
CA LEU A 169 -15.87 8.91 51.11
C LEU A 169 -15.13 9.90 50.18
N PRO A 170 -15.41 9.92 48.86
CA PRO A 170 -15.07 11.05 48.03
C PRO A 170 -15.97 12.25 48.37
N THR A 171 -15.33 13.38 48.63
CA THR A 171 -15.94 14.69 48.87
C THR A 171 -16.81 15.10 47.67
N PRO A 172 -18.08 15.50 47.86
CA PRO A 172 -18.91 16.00 46.76
C PRO A 172 -18.38 17.36 46.28
N ALA A 173 -18.10 17.48 44.98
CA ALA A 173 -17.94 18.78 44.34
C ALA A 173 -19.29 19.51 44.37
N GLY A 174 -19.29 20.72 44.91
CA GLY A 174 -20.47 21.55 45.12
C GLY A 174 -21.20 21.88 43.82
N ARG A 175 -22.54 21.79 43.87
CA ARG A 175 -23.46 22.37 42.88
C ARG A 175 -23.15 23.85 42.69
N VAL A 176 -22.92 24.25 41.45
CA VAL A 176 -23.08 25.64 41.00
C VAL A 176 -24.57 25.83 40.73
N PRO A 177 -25.26 26.77 41.39
CA PRO A 177 -26.66 27.02 41.12
C PRO A 177 -26.83 27.84 39.84
N ASP A 178 -27.79 27.39 39.05
CA ASP A 178 -28.45 28.16 38.01
C ASP A 178 -29.11 29.39 38.64
N SER A 179 -28.97 30.56 38.02
CA SER A 179 -29.72 31.76 38.39
C SER A 179 -29.97 32.57 37.14
N GLU A 180 -31.10 32.27 36.51
CA GLU A 180 -31.87 33.24 35.76
C GLU A 180 -32.12 34.49 36.63
N GLN A 181 -31.76 35.67 36.12
CA GLN A 181 -32.57 36.87 36.36
C GLN A 181 -32.36 37.95 35.30
N GLU A 182 -33.50 38.43 34.82
CA GLU A 182 -33.76 39.40 33.76
C GLU A 182 -33.35 40.85 34.08
N ALA A 183 -33.43 41.65 33.01
CA ALA A 183 -33.89 43.05 32.96
C ALA A 183 -32.83 44.15 33.08
N ARG A 184 -32.48 44.74 31.92
CA ARG A 184 -33.17 45.93 31.40
C ARG A 184 -32.85 46.19 29.94
#